data_AF-Q30U72-F1
#
_entry.id   AF-Q30U72-F1
#
_cell.length_a   1.000
_cell.length_b   1.000
_cell.length_c   1.000
_cell.angle_alpha   90.00
_cell.angle_beta   90.00
_cell.angle_gamma   90.00
#
_symmetry.space_group_name_H-M   'P 1'
#
loop_
_entity.id
_entity.type
_entity.pdbx_description
1 polymer ?
#
loop_
_entity_poly.entity_id
_entity_poly.type
_entity_poly.pdbx_seq_one_letter_code
_entity_poly.pdbx_strand_id
1 'polypeptide(L)'
;MQKVSEREYYRYESPELKLWKKLTADKQFERVSGLSQIFKEKLKVIDVHNQSIKVELYVQKDDVYDVLVTYEAYLREKLNNIPIIVLLEGKTDANKKRQ
;
A
#
# COMPACT_ATOMS: atom_id res chain seq x y z
N MET A 1 4.36 -46.24 -4.52
CA MET A 1 4.21 -44.88 -3.94
C MET A 1 4.88 -43.88 -4.86
N GLN A 2 4.11 -43.17 -5.69
CA GLN A 2 4.63 -42.11 -6.55
C GLN A 2 4.81 -40.84 -5.70
N LYS A 3 6.03 -40.29 -5.69
CA LYS A 3 6.32 -38.98 -5.10
C LYS A 3 5.56 -37.93 -5.90
N VAL A 4 4.62 -37.24 -5.25
CA VAL A 4 3.99 -36.05 -5.82
C VAL A 4 5.06 -34.98 -5.89
N SER A 5 5.55 -34.69 -7.09
CA SER A 5 6.50 -33.60 -7.32
C SER A 5 5.83 -32.28 -6.92
N GLU A 6 6.39 -31.58 -5.93
CA GLU A 6 6.07 -30.17 -5.66
C GLU A 6 6.29 -29.40 -6.96
N ARG A 7 5.21 -29.08 -7.67
CA ARG A 7 5.27 -28.09 -8.75
C ARG A 7 5.53 -26.77 -8.05
N GLU A 8 6.76 -26.29 -8.09
CA GLU A 8 7.07 -24.89 -7.77
C GLU A 8 6.17 -24.02 -8.65
N TYR A 9 5.11 -23.47 -8.07
CA TYR A 9 4.23 -22.55 -8.76
C TYR A 9 4.98 -21.24 -8.95
N TYR A 10 5.69 -21.11 -10.07
CA TYR A 10 6.28 -19.84 -10.50
C TYR A 10 5.16 -18.88 -10.90
N ARG A 11 4.74 -18.04 -9.94
CA ARG A 11 3.85 -16.91 -10.24
C ARG A 11 4.65 -15.90 -11.05
N TYR A 12 4.13 -15.52 -12.23
CA TYR A 12 4.72 -14.44 -13.00
C TYR A 12 4.72 -13.14 -12.18
N GLU A 13 5.87 -12.48 -12.14
CA GLU A 13 6.04 -11.14 -11.58
C GLU A 13 6.67 -10.25 -12.64
N SER A 14 6.14 -9.04 -12.79
CA SER A 14 6.70 -8.07 -13.73
C SER A 14 8.13 -7.66 -13.31
N PRO A 15 9.00 -7.27 -14.26
CA PRO A 15 10.33 -6.76 -13.94
C PRO A 15 10.31 -5.62 -12.93
N GLU A 16 9.33 -4.72 -13.04
CA GLU A 16 9.13 -3.57 -12.15
C GLU A 16 8.81 -4.03 -10.73
N LEU A 17 7.96 -5.04 -10.57
CA LEU A 17 7.64 -5.61 -9.26
C LEU A 17 8.85 -6.28 -8.63
N LYS A 18 9.65 -7.00 -9.43
CA LYS A 18 10.91 -7.61 -8.96
C LYS A 18 11.92 -6.55 -8.50
N LEU A 19 12.04 -5.44 -9.23
CA LEU A 19 12.89 -4.32 -8.84
C LEU A 19 12.38 -3.64 -7.56
N TRP A 20 11.07 -3.45 -7.46
CA TRP A 20 10.44 -2.89 -6.26
C TRP A 20 10.73 -3.73 -5.01
N LYS A 21 10.55 -5.06 -5.10
CA LYS A 21 10.81 -5.99 -3.99
C LYS A 21 12.28 -6.08 -3.58
N LYS A 22 13.22 -5.65 -4.43
CA LYS A 22 14.65 -5.56 -4.08
C LYS A 22 14.99 -4.33 -3.24
N LEU A 23 14.11 -3.33 -3.19
CA LEU A 23 14.29 -2.18 -2.32
C LEU A 23 14.11 -2.59 -0.85
N THR A 24 14.87 -1.96 0.04
CA THR A 24 14.63 -2.10 1.49
C THR A 24 13.30 -1.45 1.86
N ALA A 25 12.70 -1.88 2.99
CA ALA A 25 11.47 -1.29 3.50
C ALA A 25 11.59 0.24 3.66
N ASP A 26 12.70 0.74 4.20
CA ASP A 26 12.96 2.18 4.33
C ASP A 26 12.96 2.89 2.98
N LYS A 27 13.56 2.30 1.94
CA LYS A 27 13.59 2.89 0.60
C LYS A 27 12.21 2.89 -0.06
N GLN A 28 11.42 1.84 0.16
CA GLN A 28 10.03 1.80 -0.29
C GLN A 28 9.21 2.89 0.42
N PHE A 29 9.38 3.01 1.74
CA PHE A 29 8.71 4.02 2.55
C PHE A 29 9.09 5.44 2.17
N GLU A 30 10.38 5.76 2.02
CA GLU A 30 10.88 7.06 1.58
C GLU A 30 10.27 7.45 0.24
N ARG A 31 10.24 6.51 -0.72
CA ARG A 31 9.73 6.76 -2.06
C ARG A 31 8.22 7.03 -2.06
N VAL A 32 7.44 6.19 -1.38
CA VAL A 32 5.98 6.40 -1.26
C VAL A 32 5.69 7.69 -0.49
N SER A 33 6.40 7.95 0.60
CA SER A 33 6.23 9.17 1.40
C SER A 33 6.54 10.43 0.60
N GLY A 34 7.60 10.41 -0.21
CA GLY A 34 7.95 11.50 -1.11
C GLY A 34 6.86 11.76 -2.16
N LEU A 35 6.34 10.71 -2.78
CA LEU A 35 5.23 10.82 -3.73
C LEU A 35 3.93 11.32 -3.08
N SER A 36 3.71 10.97 -1.82
CA SER A 36 2.49 11.29 -1.06
C SER A 36 2.45 12.72 -0.54
N GLN A 37 3.52 13.51 -0.70
CA GLN A 37 3.56 14.91 -0.27
C GLN A 37 2.44 15.76 -0.88
N ILE A 38 1.98 15.45 -2.09
CA ILE A 38 0.86 16.15 -2.73
C ILE A 38 -0.49 15.87 -2.05
N PHE A 39 -0.57 14.80 -1.25
CA PHE A 39 -1.75 14.40 -0.48
C PHE A 39 -1.60 14.69 1.02
N LYS A 40 -0.56 15.41 1.46
CA LYS A 40 -0.23 15.60 2.88
C LYS A 40 -1.37 16.15 3.76
N GLU A 41 -2.26 16.95 3.18
CA GLU A 41 -3.43 17.51 3.89
C GLU A 41 -4.58 16.50 4.03
N LYS A 42 -4.56 15.43 3.21
CA LYS A 42 -5.62 14.41 3.13
C LYS A 42 -5.22 13.11 3.80
N LEU A 43 -3.94 12.76 3.78
CA LEU A 43 -3.44 11.51 4.34
C LEU A 43 -1.98 11.57 4.74
N LYS A 44 -1.58 10.62 5.58
CA LYS A 44 -0.21 10.35 5.97
C LYS A 44 0.13 8.89 5.74
N VAL A 45 1.30 8.62 5.17
CA VAL A 45 1.84 7.26 5.05
C VAL A 45 2.40 6.84 6.40
N ILE A 46 1.96 5.67 6.88
CA ILE A 46 2.38 5.11 8.17
C ILE A 46 3.44 4.05 7.97
N ASP A 47 3.22 3.16 7.00
CA ASP A 47 4.08 2.02 6.74
C ASP A 47 3.97 1.59 5.28
N VAL A 48 5.06 1.01 4.76
CA VAL A 48 5.11 0.41 3.43
C VAL A 48 5.80 -0.93 3.54
N HIS A 49 5.07 -1.98 3.21
CA HIS A 49 5.59 -3.33 3.20
C HIS A 49 5.29 -4.00 1.87
N ASN A 50 6.32 -4.15 1.03
CA ASN A 50 6.17 -4.63 -0.34
C ASN A 50 5.11 -3.80 -1.09
N GLN A 51 3.99 -4.42 -1.45
CA GLN A 51 2.93 -3.80 -2.24
C GLN A 51 1.83 -3.17 -1.39
N SER A 52 1.92 -3.31 -0.07
CA SER A 52 0.95 -2.80 0.89
C SER A 52 1.41 -1.47 1.43
N ILE A 53 0.55 -0.46 1.33
CA ILE A 53 0.82 0.89 1.81
C ILE A 53 -0.25 1.24 2.84
N LYS A 54 0.17 1.43 4.08
CA LYS A 54 -0.72 1.78 5.16
C LYS A 54 -0.80 3.30 5.31
N VAL A 55 -2.01 3.85 5.37
CA VAL A 55 -2.25 5.29 5.45
C VAL A 55 -3.24 5.65 6.56
N GLU A 56 -3.00 6.80 7.18
CA GLU A 56 -3.97 7.50 8.01
C GLU A 56 -4.67 8.55 7.15
N LEU A 57 -6.00 8.65 7.22
CA LEU A 57 -6.78 9.66 6.50
C LEU A 57 -7.23 10.80 7.41
N TYR A 58 -7.26 12.00 6.84
CA TYR A 58 -7.69 13.26 7.46
C TYR A 58 -8.86 13.93 6.72
N VAL A 59 -9.68 13.12 6.04
CA VAL A 59 -10.81 13.60 5.21
C VAL A 59 -12.16 13.20 5.82
N GLN A 60 -13.25 13.81 5.35
CA GLN A 60 -14.60 13.44 5.76
C GLN A 60 -14.94 12.03 5.29
N LYS A 61 -15.86 11.35 5.99
CA LYS A 61 -16.23 9.96 5.69
C LYS A 61 -16.69 9.77 4.25
N ASP A 62 -17.42 10.75 3.71
CA ASP A 62 -17.97 10.69 2.36
C ASP A 62 -16.86 10.80 1.29
N ASP A 63 -15.75 11.47 1.61
CA ASP A 63 -14.60 11.64 0.70
C ASP A 63 -13.58 10.49 0.77
N VAL A 64 -13.70 9.59 1.75
CA VAL A 64 -12.69 8.54 2.01
C VAL A 64 -12.45 7.69 0.77
N TYR A 65 -13.52 7.22 0.13
CA TYR A 65 -13.42 6.32 -1.01
C TYR A 65 -12.73 7.00 -2.20
N ASP A 66 -13.18 8.21 -2.55
CA ASP A 66 -12.65 8.97 -3.67
C ASP A 66 -11.17 9.31 -3.49
N VAL A 67 -10.78 9.69 -2.26
CA VAL A 67 -9.38 9.98 -1.92
C VAL A 67 -8.52 8.73 -2.04
N LEU A 68 -8.99 7.58 -1.56
CA LEU A 68 -8.23 6.32 -1.64
C LEU A 68 -8.06 5.84 -3.08
N VAL A 69 -9.13 5.87 -3.88
CA VAL A 69 -9.08 5.48 -5.30
C VAL A 69 -8.13 6.40 -6.08
N THR A 70 -8.23 7.71 -5.85
CA THR A 70 -7.35 8.70 -6.49
C THR A 70 -5.89 8.49 -6.09
N TYR A 71 -5.65 8.24 -4.80
CA TYR A 71 -4.30 8.02 -4.27
C TYR A 71 -3.68 6.72 -4.77
N GLU A 72 -4.44 5.62 -4.78
CA GLU A 72 -4.01 4.33 -5.33
C GLU A 72 -3.64 4.45 -6.82
N ALA A 73 -4.52 5.07 -7.62
CA ALA A 73 -4.29 5.26 -9.05
C ALA A 73 -3.02 6.10 -9.29
N TYR A 74 -2.87 7.20 -8.56
CA TYR A 74 -1.68 8.04 -8.62
C TYR A 74 -0.40 7.27 -8.28
N LEU A 75 -0.39 6.50 -7.18
CA LEU A 75 0.78 5.72 -6.81
C LEU A 75 1.13 4.65 -7.83
N ARG A 76 0.12 3.95 -8.38
CA ARG A 76 0.36 2.97 -9.44
C ARG A 76 1.03 3.63 -10.64
N GLU A 77 0.53 4.76 -11.10
CA GLU A 77 1.14 5.50 -12.22
C GLU A 77 2.61 5.87 -11.91
N LYS A 78 2.89 6.40 -10.72
CA LYS A 78 4.25 6.85 -10.35
C LYS A 78 5.22 5.72 -10.00
N LEU A 79 4.70 4.52 -9.74
CA LEU A 79 5.48 3.33 -9.43
C LEU A 79 5.50 2.32 -10.59
N ASN A 80 5.34 2.79 -11.82
CA ASN A 80 5.38 1.98 -13.05
C ASN A 80 4.33 0.86 -13.08
N ASN A 81 3.11 1.17 -12.64
CA ASN A 81 1.95 0.28 -12.62
C ASN A 81 2.19 -1.04 -11.87
N ILE A 82 3.08 -1.05 -10.87
CA ILE A 82 3.16 -2.20 -9.96
C ILE A 82 1.82 -2.37 -9.22
N PRO A 83 1.40 -3.61 -8.93
CA PRO A 83 0.20 -3.83 -8.14
C PRO A 83 0.44 -3.33 -6.72
N ILE A 84 -0.48 -2.49 -6.23
CA ILE A 84 -0.44 -1.86 -4.90
C ILE A 84 -1.80 -2.04 -4.24
N ILE A 85 -1.79 -2.19 -2.92
CA ILE A 85 -2.96 -2.19 -2.05
C ILE A 85 -2.77 -1.08 -1.01
N VAL A 86 -3.73 -0.15 -0.94
CA VAL A 86 -3.75 0.89 0.10
C VAL A 86 -4.62 0.39 1.26
N LEU A 87 -4.06 0.39 2.46
CA LEU A 87 -4.70 -0.05 3.68
C LEU A 87 -4.95 1.17 4.57
N LEU A 88 -6.20 1.37 4.94
CA LEU A 88 -6.57 2.35 5.95
C LEU A 88 -6.14 1.83 7.32
N GLU A 89 -5.33 2.60 8.04
CA GLU A 89 -5.20 2.38 9.48
C GLU A 89 -6.51 2.83 10.13
N GLY A 90 -7.25 1.85 10.66
CA GLY A 90 -8.42 2.14 11.45
C GLY A 90 -7.99 3.01 12.63
N LYS A 91 -8.55 4.22 12.72
CA LYS A 91 -8.62 4.90 14.01
C LYS A 91 -9.41 3.96 14.89
N THR A 92 -8.71 3.22 15.77
CA THR A 92 -9.37 2.44 16.80
C THR A 92 -10.32 3.42 17.46
N ASP A 93 -11.63 3.17 17.33
CA ASP A 93 -12.64 3.99 17.97
C ASP A 93 -12.19 4.25 19.40
N ALA A 94 -11.88 5.51 19.71
CA ALA A 94 -11.77 6.02 21.08
C ALA A 94 -13.15 6.01 21.79
N ASN A 95 -14.00 5.04 21.43
CA ASN A 95 -15.37 4.83 21.86
C ASN A 95 -15.64 3.37 22.28
N LYS A 96 -14.60 2.56 22.52
CA LYS A 96 -14.74 1.30 23.27
C LYS A 96 -14.05 1.39 24.63
N LYS A 97 -14.71 2.12 25.55
CA LYS A 97 -14.94 1.73 26.97
C LYS A 97 -15.71 2.86 27.69
N ARG A 98 -16.98 3.04 27.32
CA ARG A 98 -18.03 3.34 28.30
C ARG A 98 -18.78 2.03 28.54
N GLN A 99 -18.20 1.17 29.37
CA GLN A 99 -18.92 0.18 30.16
C GLN A 99 -18.29 0.19 31.54
#